data_AF-A0A523Y0D0-F1
#
_entry.id   AF-A0A523Y0D0-F1
#
_cell.length_a   1.000
_cell.length_b   1.000
_cell.length_c   1.000
_cell.angle_alpha   90.00
_cell.angle_beta   90.00
_cell.angle_gamma   90.00
#
_symmetry.space_group_name_H-M   'P 1'
#
loop_
_entity.id
_entity.type
_entity.pdbx_description
1 polymer ?
#
loop_
_entity_poly.entity_id
_entity_poly.type
_entity_poly.pdbx_seq_one_letter_code
_entity_poly.pdbx_strand_id
1 'polypeptide(L)'
;NVSMYITSRDCQPAGPFSAPLVVTMRPMKPAEAVRAIQVTTRFHLTHGAPVHMGSPEEIGIKDLDRPDFGDPVTIRSGEIPVFWACGVTSQLAATSASLPLVVTHAPGHMFVSDLRDEHLTLL
;
A
#
# COMPACT_ATOMS: atom_id res chain seq x y z
N ASN A 1 3.09 -13.12 -2.36
CA ASN A 1 2.51 -11.77 -2.48
C ASN A 1 3.14 -10.84 -1.46
N VAL A 2 3.26 -9.53 -1.75
CA VAL A 2 3.81 -8.57 -0.79
C VAL A 2 2.95 -8.52 0.49
N SER A 3 3.56 -8.28 1.65
CA SER A 3 2.86 -8.11 2.92
C SER A 3 2.01 -6.84 2.90
N MET A 4 0.74 -6.98 3.27
CA MET A 4 -0.22 -5.88 3.32
C MET A 4 -0.91 -5.82 4.67
N TYR A 5 -1.14 -4.61 5.17
CA TYR A 5 -1.67 -4.36 6.50
C TYR A 5 -2.75 -3.29 6.45
N ILE A 6 -3.82 -3.51 7.21
CA ILE A 6 -4.85 -2.53 7.50
C ILE A 6 -4.30 -1.59 8.58
N THR A 7 -4.30 -0.29 8.29
CA THR A 7 -3.81 0.72 9.23
C THR A 7 -4.93 1.28 10.11
N SER A 8 -4.57 2.04 11.15
CA SER A 8 -5.50 2.86 11.93
C SER A 8 -5.86 4.20 11.27
N ARG A 9 -5.40 4.45 10.02
CA ARG A 9 -5.62 5.71 9.30
C ARG A 9 -6.81 5.57 8.36
N ASP A 10 -7.89 6.26 8.64
CA ASP A 10 -9.06 6.27 7.75
C ASP A 10 -8.80 7.04 6.46
N CYS A 11 -9.28 6.50 5.34
CA CYS A 11 -9.40 7.24 4.09
C CYS A 11 -10.51 8.29 4.20
N GLN A 12 -10.42 9.35 3.38
CA GLN A 12 -11.53 10.28 3.26
C GLN A 12 -12.76 9.55 2.68
N PRO A 13 -13.91 9.54 3.37
CA PRO A 13 -15.10 8.84 2.91
C PRO A 13 -15.68 9.51 1.65
N ALA A 14 -16.32 8.71 0.80
CA ALA A 14 -16.96 9.19 -0.42
C ALA A 14 -18.26 8.41 -0.68
N GLY A 15 -19.40 9.11 -0.60
CA GLY A 15 -20.71 8.46 -0.72
C GLY A 15 -20.89 7.35 0.32
N PRO A 16 -21.28 6.11 -0.07
CA PRO A 16 -21.44 5.00 0.86
C PRO A 16 -20.12 4.32 1.25
N PHE A 17 -18.99 4.77 0.70
CA PHE A 17 -17.69 4.11 0.88
C PHE A 17 -16.88 4.74 2.01
N SER A 18 -16.37 3.87 2.89
CA SER A 18 -15.41 4.20 3.93
C SER A 18 -14.50 3.01 4.19
N ALA A 19 -13.21 3.27 4.39
CA ALA A 19 -12.26 2.22 4.73
C ALA A 19 -11.03 2.81 5.42
N PRO A 20 -10.37 2.04 6.29
CA PRO A 20 -9.00 2.30 6.66
C PRO A 20 -8.09 2.13 5.44
N LEU A 21 -7.00 2.90 5.41
CA LEU A 21 -5.93 2.76 4.44
C LEU A 21 -5.26 1.39 4.61
N VAL A 22 -5.12 0.66 3.50
CA VAL A 22 -4.28 -0.54 3.44
C VAL A 22 -2.92 -0.17 2.88
N VAL A 23 -1.86 -0.65 3.50
CA VAL A 23 -0.48 -0.41 3.08
C VAL A 23 0.25 -1.68 2.73
N THR A 24 1.16 -1.63 1.76
CA THR A 24 2.18 -2.66 1.55
C THR A 24 3.45 -2.29 2.27
N MET A 25 4.17 -3.26 2.86
CA MET A 25 5.43 -3.01 3.56
C MET A 25 6.62 -3.64 2.82
N ARG A 26 7.74 -2.92 2.77
CA ARG A 26 9.03 -3.47 2.31
C ARG A 26 10.12 -3.07 3.30
N PRO A 27 10.95 -4.01 3.80
CA PRO A 27 12.10 -3.66 4.61
C PRO A 27 13.20 -3.06 3.72
N MET A 28 13.82 -1.99 4.19
CA MET A 28 14.88 -1.28 3.47
C MET A 28 15.93 -0.76 4.44
N LYS A 29 17.19 -0.69 4.04
CA LYS A 29 18.17 0.11 4.80
C LYS A 29 17.78 1.58 4.74
N PRO A 30 18.11 2.40 5.76
CA PRO A 30 17.77 3.83 5.77
C PRO A 30 18.20 4.59 4.50
N ALA A 31 19.39 4.33 3.98
CA ALA A 31 19.88 4.95 2.74
C ALA A 31 19.05 4.55 1.51
N GLU A 32 18.61 3.29 1.45
CA GLU A 32 17.74 2.77 0.38
C GLU A 32 16.33 3.35 0.51
N ALA A 33 15.81 3.52 1.73
CA ALA A 33 14.52 4.16 1.97
C ALA A 33 14.51 5.61 1.48
N VAL A 34 15.57 6.38 1.78
CA VAL A 34 15.74 7.75 1.24
C VAL A 34 15.74 7.73 -0.29
N ARG A 35 16.48 6.79 -0.90
CA ARG A 35 16.51 6.67 -2.35
C ARG A 35 15.15 6.27 -2.92
N ALA A 36 14.43 5.35 -2.27
CA ALA A 36 13.11 4.91 -2.68
C ALA A 36 12.12 6.09 -2.68
N ILE A 37 12.13 6.93 -1.64
CA ILE A 37 11.32 8.16 -1.59
C ILE A 37 11.61 9.04 -2.81
N GLN A 38 12.88 9.34 -3.08
CA GLN A 38 13.26 10.20 -4.22
C GLN A 38 12.80 9.62 -5.57
N VAL A 39 12.89 8.30 -5.74
CA VAL A 39 12.52 7.62 -6.99
C VAL A 39 11.01 7.52 -7.13
N THR A 40 10.28 7.16 -6.08
CA THR A 40 8.86 6.84 -6.19
C THR A 40 7.95 8.06 -6.10
N THR A 41 8.42 9.17 -5.50
CA THR A 41 7.62 10.41 -5.33
C THR A 41 7.03 10.92 -6.66
N ARG A 42 7.77 10.82 -7.77
CA ARG A 42 7.29 11.30 -9.07
C ARG A 42 6.10 10.51 -9.63
N PHE A 43 5.88 9.26 -9.19
CA PHE A 43 4.86 8.36 -9.71
C PHE A 43 3.53 8.43 -8.94
N HIS A 44 2.98 9.64 -8.82
CA HIS A 44 1.81 9.93 -7.97
C HIS A 44 0.52 9.15 -8.34
N LEU A 45 0.36 8.72 -9.59
CA LEU A 45 -0.82 7.96 -10.05
C LEU A 45 -0.68 6.44 -9.84
N THR A 46 0.45 5.97 -9.30
CA THR A 46 0.68 4.55 -9.01
C THR A 46 0.95 4.33 -7.52
N HIS A 47 2.19 4.03 -7.12
CA HIS A 47 2.56 3.87 -5.72
C HIS A 47 2.87 5.18 -5.01
N GLY A 48 3.44 6.16 -5.72
CA GLY A 48 3.87 7.44 -5.13
C GLY A 48 4.94 7.31 -4.05
N ALA A 49 5.10 8.36 -3.24
CA ALA A 49 5.96 8.34 -2.07
C ALA A 49 5.43 7.35 -1.00
N PRO A 50 6.29 6.77 -0.16
CA PRO A 50 5.85 6.07 1.04
C PRO A 50 4.93 6.94 1.90
N VAL A 51 3.93 6.32 2.51
CA VAL A 51 2.98 6.99 3.41
C VAL A 51 3.39 6.92 4.88
N HIS A 52 4.32 6.02 5.21
CA HIS A 52 4.89 5.84 6.54
C HIS A 52 6.24 5.12 6.46
N MET A 53 7.12 5.33 7.44
CA MET A 53 8.38 4.60 7.59
C MET A 53 8.78 4.54 9.07
N GLY A 54 9.41 3.45 9.49
CA GLY A 54 9.76 3.25 10.90
C GLY A 54 8.63 2.60 11.69
N SER A 55 8.29 3.13 12.87
CA SER A 55 7.43 2.49 13.88
C SER A 55 6.06 2.06 13.34
N PRO A 56 5.79 0.75 13.11
CA PRO A 56 4.50 0.28 12.58
C PRO A 56 3.29 0.61 13.47
N GLU A 57 3.52 0.74 14.77
CA GLU A 57 2.50 0.94 15.78
C GLU A 57 1.85 2.33 15.65
N GLU A 58 2.59 3.31 15.13
CA GLU A 58 2.08 4.66 14.83
C GLU A 58 0.96 4.65 13.77
N ILE A 59 0.93 3.62 12.93
CA ILE A 59 -0.14 3.38 11.95
C ILE A 59 -1.01 2.19 12.32
N GLY A 60 -0.98 1.75 13.58
CA GLY A 60 -1.86 0.73 14.14
C GLY A 60 -1.47 -0.72 13.84
N ILE A 61 -0.30 -0.96 13.25
CA ILE A 61 0.18 -2.31 12.95
C ILE A 61 0.94 -2.84 14.18
N LYS A 62 0.46 -3.93 14.78
CA LYS A 62 1.01 -4.48 16.03
C LYS A 62 2.03 -5.60 15.83
N ASP A 63 1.96 -6.29 14.68
CA ASP A 63 2.76 -7.47 14.39
C ASP A 63 3.00 -7.57 12.89
N LEU A 64 4.25 -7.39 12.46
CA LEU A 64 4.61 -7.46 11.05
C LEU A 64 4.69 -8.89 10.51
N ASP A 65 4.80 -9.90 11.39
CA ASP A 65 4.80 -11.31 10.98
C ASP A 65 3.39 -11.83 10.67
N ARG A 66 2.36 -11.00 10.90
CA ARG A 66 0.94 -11.32 10.66
C ARG A 66 0.27 -10.31 9.74
N PRO A 67 0.61 -10.29 8.44
CA PRO A 67 -0.07 -9.42 7.50
C PRO A 67 -1.55 -9.79 7.36
N ASP A 68 -2.40 -8.78 7.16
CA ASP A 68 -3.83 -8.98 6.88
C ASP A 68 -4.05 -9.61 5.50
N PHE A 69 -3.14 -9.32 4.55
CA PHE A 69 -3.13 -9.94 3.22
C PHE A 69 -1.70 -10.21 2.74
N GLY A 70 -1.54 -11.26 1.94
CA GLY A 70 -0.24 -11.66 1.40
C GLY A 70 0.60 -12.44 2.39
N ASP A 71 1.92 -12.39 2.22
CA ASP A 71 2.86 -13.22 2.96
C ASP A 71 3.77 -12.34 3.83
N PRO A 72 4.15 -12.79 5.05
CA PRO A 72 5.09 -12.06 5.88
C PRO A 72 6.48 -11.97 5.23
N VAL A 73 7.25 -10.95 5.62
CA VAL A 73 8.59 -10.71 5.07
C VAL A 73 9.59 -10.58 6.21
N THR A 74 10.79 -11.15 6.03
CA THR A 74 11.86 -11.04 7.01
C THR A 74 12.48 -9.65 6.99
N ILE A 75 12.57 -9.02 8.16
CA ILE A 75 13.29 -7.76 8.37
C ILE A 75 14.66 -8.08 8.95
N ARG A 76 15.72 -7.69 8.24
CA ARG A 76 17.10 -7.94 8.65
C ARG A 76 17.62 -6.83 9.56
N SER A 77 18.72 -7.12 10.25
CA SER A 77 19.40 -6.12 11.07
C SER A 77 19.76 -4.88 10.25
N GLY A 78 19.38 -3.71 10.76
CA GLY A 78 19.62 -2.42 10.11
C GLY A 78 18.61 -2.04 9.01
N GLU A 79 17.61 -2.88 8.74
CA GLU A 79 16.47 -2.52 7.89
C GLU A 79 15.35 -1.87 8.72
N ILE A 80 14.62 -0.97 8.09
CA ILE A 80 13.41 -0.35 8.62
C ILE A 80 12.23 -0.72 7.72
N PRO A 81 11.02 -0.89 8.27
CA PRO A 81 9.84 -1.09 7.45
C PRO A 81 9.44 0.24 6.79
N VAL A 82 9.14 0.17 5.49
CA VAL A 82 8.68 1.31 4.70
C VAL A 82 7.35 0.94 4.06
N PHE A 83 6.35 1.82 4.17
CA PHE A 83 4.96 1.51 3.86
C PHE A 83 4.45 2.39 2.70
N TRP A 84 3.78 1.78 1.73
CA TRP A 84 3.12 2.46 0.60
C TRP A 84 1.64 2.18 0.61
N ALA A 85 0.83 3.14 0.17
CA ALA A 85 -0.59 2.90 -0.07
C ALA A 85 -0.80 1.75 -1.07
N CYS A 86 -1.76 0.88 -0.78
CA CYS A 86 -2.08 -0.29 -1.57
C CYS A 86 -3.45 -0.17 -2.22
N GLY A 87 -3.58 -0.64 -3.46
CA GLY A 87 -4.86 -0.72 -4.19
C GLY A 87 -5.91 -1.60 -3.50
N VAL A 88 -5.51 -2.52 -2.61
CA VAL A 88 -6.44 -3.31 -1.78
C VAL A 88 -7.33 -2.42 -0.90
N THR A 89 -6.92 -1.18 -0.62
CA THR A 89 -7.79 -0.17 0.03
C THR A 89 -9.13 0.00 -0.69
N SER A 90 -9.12 0.00 -2.03
CA SER A 90 -10.35 0.10 -2.83
C SER A 90 -11.24 -1.14 -2.71
N GLN A 91 -10.63 -2.32 -2.56
CA GLN A 91 -11.37 -3.58 -2.36
C GLN A 91 -12.03 -3.57 -0.98
N LEU A 92 -11.31 -3.11 0.06
CA LEU A 92 -11.87 -2.97 1.40
C LEU A 92 -13.01 -1.94 1.43
N ALA A 93 -12.84 -0.79 0.78
CA ALA A 93 -13.90 0.22 0.65
C ALA A 93 -15.13 -0.32 -0.09
N ALA A 94 -14.95 -1.13 -1.13
CA ALA A 94 -16.09 -1.74 -1.83
C ALA A 94 -16.91 -2.67 -0.93
N THR A 95 -16.29 -3.28 0.10
CA THR A 95 -17.00 -4.11 1.08
C THR A 95 -17.68 -3.32 2.21
N SER A 96 -17.42 -2.02 2.32
CA SER A 96 -18.06 -1.17 3.35
C SER A 96 -19.52 -0.84 3.01
N ALA A 97 -19.94 -1.09 1.78
CA ALA A 97 -21.27 -0.80 1.27
C ALA A 97 -21.95 -2.08 0.78
N SER A 98 -23.27 -2.16 0.98
CA SER A 98 -24.09 -3.25 0.44
C SER A 98 -24.33 -3.07 -1.05
N LEU A 99 -23.32 -3.39 -1.86
CA LEU A 99 -23.39 -3.31 -3.32
C LEU A 99 -24.04 -4.59 -3.90
N PRO A 100 -24.91 -4.47 -4.92
CA PRO A 100 -25.52 -5.63 -5.56
C PRO A 100 -24.51 -6.47 -6.38
N LEU A 101 -23.43 -5.84 -6.86
CA LEU A 101 -22.36 -6.49 -7.62
C LEU A 101 -21.07 -5.65 -7.56
N VAL A 102 -19.92 -6.33 -7.43
CA VAL A 102 -18.58 -5.76 -7.57
C VAL A 102 -17.72 -6.72 -8.37
N VAL A 103 -16.95 -6.21 -9.32
CA VAL A 103 -15.97 -7.00 -10.10
C VAL A 103 -14.58 -6.40 -9.89
N THR A 104 -13.62 -7.25 -9.54
CA THR A 104 -12.21 -6.88 -9.30
C THR A 104 -11.27 -7.86 -9.98
N HIS A 105 -9.98 -7.55 -9.99
CA HIS A 105 -8.94 -8.50 -10.41
C HIS A 105 -8.60 -9.47 -9.26
N ALA A 106 -8.19 -10.69 -9.59
CA ALA A 106 -7.59 -11.59 -8.62
C ALA A 106 -6.16 -11.10 -8.25
N PRO A 107 -5.70 -11.26 -7.00
CA PRO A 107 -4.33 -10.91 -6.63
C PRO A 107 -3.28 -11.55 -7.55
N GLY A 108 -2.37 -10.75 -8.11
CA GLY A 108 -1.38 -11.21 -9.08
C GLY A 108 -1.86 -11.27 -10.54
N HIS A 109 -3.13 -10.94 -10.81
CA HIS A 109 -3.74 -10.93 -12.15
C HIS A 109 -4.20 -9.53 -12.57
N MET A 110 -3.28 -8.57 -12.58
CA MET A 110 -3.53 -7.17 -12.93
C MET A 110 -3.80 -7.00 -14.45
N PHE A 111 -4.47 -5.90 -14.79
CA PHE A 111 -4.60 -5.45 -16.18
C PHE A 111 -3.28 -4.81 -16.65
N VAL A 112 -2.71 -5.34 -17.73
CA VAL A 112 -1.52 -4.76 -18.39
C VAL A 112 -2.00 -3.85 -19.51
N SER A 113 -1.65 -2.56 -19.41
CA SER A 113 -2.04 -1.53 -20.39
C SER A 113 -0.85 -1.11 -21.27
N ASP A 114 -1.13 -0.37 -22.35
CA ASP A 114 -0.10 0.25 -23.20
C ASP A 114 0.50 1.54 -22.60
N LEU A 115 -0.01 2.01 -21.46
CA LEU A 115 0.56 3.17 -20.76
C LEU A 115 1.92 2.80 -20.18
N ARG A 116 2.93 3.62 -20.47
CA ARG A 116 4.26 3.53 -19.86
C ARG A 116 4.24 4.26 -18.52
N ASP A 117 5.08 3.83 -17.58
CA ASP A 117 5.21 4.48 -16.26
C ASP A 117 5.55 5.98 -16.37
N GLU A 118 6.31 6.36 -17.39
CA GLU A 118 6.67 7.75 -17.72
C GLU A 118 5.45 8.63 -18.04
N HIS A 119 4.34 8.04 -18.49
CA HIS A 119 3.10 8.79 -18.72
C HIS A 119 2.31 9.03 -17.42
N LEU A 120 2.73 8.42 -16.31
CA LEU A 120 2.05 8.45 -15.01
C LEU A 120 2.83 9.30 -13.96
N THR A 121 3.88 10.00 -14.40
CA THR A 121 4.71 10.87 -13.55
C THR A 121 4.28 12.34 -13.58
N LEU A 122 4.63 13.10 -12.53
CA LEU A 122 4.44 14.57 -12.47
C LEU A 122 5.59 15.37 -13.13
N LEU A 123 6.57 14.68 -13.71
CA LEU A 123 7.76 15.25 -14.36
C LEU A 123 8.02 14.50 -15.65
#